data_AF-A0A1S6HGJ9-F1
#
_entry.id   AF-A0A1S6HGJ9-F1
#
_cell.length_a   1.000
_cell.length_b   1.000
_cell.length_c   1.000
_cell.angle_alpha   90.00
_cell.angle_beta   90.00
_cell.angle_gamma   90.00
#
_symmetry.space_group_name_H-M   'P 1'
#
loop_
_entity.id
_entity.type
_entity.pdbx_description
1 polymer ?
#
loop_
_entity_poly.entity_id
_entity_poly.type
_entity_poly.pdbx_seq_one_letter_code
_entity_poly.pdbx_strand_id
1 'polypeptide(L)'
;MMERIKYPDRKNASSIIDASIRQMNYTLTLEATDESAFNIIRNIYECFRMLGDALLVSRGTLVEDHVAQIKALEGLNLDTSKPMILVDKLRRMRHNINYYGYIPSKIEAEDAIEFAKSCFDQVAKGVKKEIDSKRPEKRFAK
;
A
#
# COMPACT_ATOMS: atom_id res chain seq x y z
N MET A 1 19.58 1.42 15.75
CA MET A 1 19.56 2.39 14.64
C MET A 1 18.69 3.57 15.08
N MET A 2 19.24 4.79 15.08
CA MET A 2 18.44 6.00 15.31
C MET A 2 17.63 6.28 14.05
N GLU A 3 16.31 6.24 14.15
CA GLU A 3 15.42 6.66 13.06
C GLU A 3 15.72 8.13 12.71
N ARG A 4 16.08 8.43 11.46
CA ARG A 4 16.17 9.81 10.98
C ARG A 4 14.74 10.36 10.88
N ILE A 5 14.37 11.19 11.85
CA ILE A 5 13.05 11.83 11.91
C ILE A 5 13.02 12.97 10.89
N LYS A 6 12.11 12.88 9.91
CA LYS A 6 11.71 13.99 9.04
C LYS A 6 10.49 14.66 9.67
N TYR A 7 10.22 15.93 9.35
CA TYR A 7 8.96 16.55 9.78
C TYR A 7 7.76 15.79 9.17
N PRO A 8 6.73 15.48 9.97
CA PRO A 8 5.48 14.90 9.48
C PRO A 8 4.88 15.69 8.31
N ASP A 9 4.63 15.03 7.18
CA ASP A 9 4.09 15.68 5.97
C ASP A 9 2.79 15.02 5.53
N ARG A 10 1.68 15.51 6.09
CA ARG A 10 0.35 14.95 5.82
C ARG A 10 -0.15 15.29 4.42
N LYS A 11 0.24 16.44 3.88
CA LYS A 11 -0.16 16.82 2.51
C LYS A 11 0.47 15.85 1.52
N ASN A 12 1.74 15.53 1.71
CA ASN A 12 2.40 14.50 0.92
C ASN A 12 1.77 13.12 1.14
N ALA A 13 1.50 12.73 2.40
CA ALA A 13 0.83 11.47 2.69
C ALA A 13 -0.54 11.35 1.97
N SER A 14 -1.37 12.39 1.96
CA SER A 14 -2.62 12.43 1.20
C SER A 14 -2.39 12.27 -0.30
N SER A 15 -1.41 12.98 -0.87
CA SER A 15 -1.05 12.83 -2.30
C SER A 15 -0.61 11.41 -2.65
N ILE A 16 0.09 10.72 -1.75
CA ILE A 16 0.50 9.32 -1.92
C ILE A 16 -0.72 8.39 -1.93
N ILE A 17 -1.67 8.59 -1.00
CA ILE A 17 -2.93 7.83 -0.98
C ILE A 17 -3.67 8.01 -2.30
N ASP A 18 -3.88 9.25 -2.73
CA ASP A 18 -4.60 9.54 -3.97
C ASP A 18 -3.91 8.92 -5.20
N ALA A 19 -2.57 8.94 -5.23
CA ALA A 19 -1.79 8.28 -6.26
C ALA A 19 -1.97 6.76 -6.25
N SER A 20 -1.94 6.12 -5.07
CA SER A 20 -2.16 4.67 -4.94
C SER A 20 -3.57 4.27 -5.39
N ILE A 21 -4.60 5.07 -5.08
CA ILE A 21 -5.98 4.79 -5.49
C ILE A 21 -6.11 4.89 -7.01
N ARG A 22 -5.55 5.94 -7.63
CA ARG A 22 -5.57 6.07 -9.10
C ARG A 22 -4.87 4.90 -9.79
N GLN A 23 -3.70 4.49 -9.27
CA GLN A 23 -2.94 3.37 -9.84
C GLN A 23 -3.66 2.03 -9.65
N MET A 24 -4.25 1.79 -8.48
CA MET A 24 -5.05 0.58 -8.24
C MET A 24 -6.24 0.53 -9.19
N ASN A 25 -7.01 1.63 -9.28
CA ASN A 25 -8.17 1.70 -10.18
C ASN A 25 -7.79 1.39 -11.62
N TYR A 26 -6.71 1.96 -12.12
CA TYR A 26 -6.20 1.63 -13.46
C TYR A 26 -5.79 0.15 -13.57
N THR A 27 -5.02 -0.36 -12.60
CA THR A 27 -4.55 -1.76 -12.59
C THR A 27 -5.70 -2.75 -12.63
N LEU A 28 -6.81 -2.46 -11.94
CA LEU A 28 -8.01 -3.30 -11.93
C LEU A 28 -8.81 -3.26 -13.24
N THR A 29 -8.47 -2.37 -14.19
CA THR A 29 -9.04 -2.39 -15.54
C THR A 29 -8.27 -3.25 -16.53
N LEU A 30 -7.06 -3.70 -16.15
CA LEU A 30 -6.23 -4.53 -17.02
C LEU A 30 -6.80 -5.95 -17.11
N GLU A 31 -6.76 -6.52 -18.31
CA GLU A 31 -7.06 -7.94 -18.53
C GLU A 31 -5.92 -8.80 -17.97
N ALA A 32 -6.27 -9.83 -17.21
CA ALA A 32 -5.31 -10.80 -16.69
C ALA A 32 -4.94 -11.83 -17.77
N THR A 33 -3.71 -11.76 -18.25
CA THR A 33 -3.06 -12.71 -19.15
C THR A 33 -1.68 -13.06 -18.57
N ASP A 34 -1.01 -14.08 -19.09
CA ASP A 34 0.35 -14.43 -18.64
C ASP A 34 1.33 -13.25 -18.91
N GLU A 35 1.12 -12.51 -19.98
CA GLU A 35 1.94 -11.33 -20.35
C GLU A 35 1.67 -10.13 -19.45
N SER A 36 0.44 -9.94 -18.95
CA SER A 36 0.10 -8.81 -18.08
C SER A 36 0.29 -9.11 -16.59
N ALA A 37 0.39 -10.40 -16.21
CA ALA A 37 0.43 -10.87 -14.84
C ALA A 37 1.52 -10.19 -14.00
N PHE A 38 2.72 -10.03 -14.56
CA PHE A 38 3.84 -9.42 -13.85
C PHE A 38 3.57 -7.95 -13.48
N ASN A 39 2.94 -7.19 -14.38
CA ASN A 39 2.59 -5.79 -14.16
C ASN A 39 1.46 -5.66 -13.14
N ILE A 40 0.45 -6.53 -13.23
CA ILE A 40 -0.70 -6.55 -12.32
C ILE A 40 -0.23 -6.80 -10.88
N ILE A 41 0.49 -7.91 -10.66
CA ILE A 41 0.95 -8.30 -9.31
C ILE A 41 1.87 -7.23 -8.73
N ARG A 42 2.81 -6.71 -9.54
CA ARG A 42 3.71 -5.64 -9.12
C ARG A 42 2.93 -4.39 -8.71
N ASN A 43 2.02 -3.90 -9.54
CA ASN A 43 1.30 -2.66 -9.26
C ASN A 43 0.36 -2.80 -8.06
N ILE A 44 -0.32 -3.94 -7.91
CA ILE A 44 -1.15 -4.19 -6.73
C ILE A 44 -0.32 -4.11 -5.46
N TYR A 45 0.84 -4.79 -5.42
CA TYR A 45 1.77 -4.69 -4.30
C TYR A 45 2.22 -3.25 -4.03
N GLU A 46 2.66 -2.53 -5.06
CA GLU A 46 3.16 -1.16 -4.92
C GLU A 46 2.08 -0.21 -4.40
N CYS A 47 0.81 -0.40 -4.79
CA CYS A 47 -0.31 0.38 -4.26
C CYS A 47 -0.51 0.17 -2.75
N PHE A 48 -0.45 -1.07 -2.26
CA PHE A 48 -0.45 -1.33 -0.81
C PHE A 48 0.78 -0.70 -0.15
N ARG A 49 1.97 -0.91 -0.70
CA ARG A 49 3.21 -0.33 -0.17
C ARG A 49 3.12 1.20 -0.03
N MET A 50 2.53 1.89 -1.02
CA MET A 50 2.30 3.34 -0.99
C MET A 50 1.36 3.75 0.15
N LEU A 51 0.32 2.98 0.46
CA LEU A 51 -0.53 3.25 1.61
C LEU A 51 0.24 3.14 2.94
N GLY A 52 1.12 2.15 3.06
CA GLY A 52 2.02 2.02 4.21
C GLY A 52 3.02 3.18 4.30
N ASP A 53 3.53 3.63 3.15
CA ASP A 53 4.41 4.78 3.04
C ASP A 53 3.72 6.08 3.49
N ALA A 54 2.46 6.27 3.07
CA ALA A 54 1.66 7.42 3.49
C ALA A 54 1.52 7.48 5.02
N LEU A 55 1.30 6.34 5.70
CA LEU A 55 1.27 6.30 7.16
C LEU A 55 2.59 6.77 7.77
N LEU A 56 3.73 6.28 7.26
CA LEU A 56 5.05 6.58 7.81
C LEU A 56 5.46 8.04 7.52
N VAL A 57 5.20 8.54 6.32
CA VAL A 57 5.37 9.95 5.95
C VAL A 57 4.52 10.87 6.83
N SER A 58 3.27 10.50 7.12
CA SER A 58 2.39 11.28 8.01
C SER A 58 2.88 11.34 9.46
N ARG A 59 3.78 10.42 9.85
CA ARG A 59 4.41 10.33 11.17
C ARG A 59 5.80 10.96 11.21
N GLY A 60 6.32 11.40 10.06
CA GLY A 60 7.68 11.92 9.97
C GLY A 60 8.76 10.84 9.95
N THR A 61 8.40 9.59 9.66
CA THR A 61 9.34 8.47 9.60
C THR A 61 9.90 8.36 8.18
N LEU A 62 11.23 8.37 8.05
CA LEU A 62 11.90 8.02 6.80
C LEU A 62 11.92 6.50 6.65
N VAL A 63 11.51 6.00 5.49
CA VAL A 63 11.42 4.56 5.24
C VAL A 63 12.49 4.14 4.24
N GLU A 64 13.34 3.20 4.64
CA GLU A 64 14.36 2.59 3.77
C GLU A 64 13.95 1.20 3.29
N ASP A 65 12.96 0.56 3.94
CA ASP A 65 12.56 -0.82 3.68
C ASP A 65 11.05 -0.97 3.48
N HIS A 66 10.71 -1.72 2.44
CA HIS A 66 9.38 -2.18 2.10
C HIS A 66 8.67 -2.91 3.25
N VAL A 67 9.41 -3.66 4.07
CA VAL A 67 8.83 -4.40 5.20
C VAL A 67 8.21 -3.44 6.23
N ALA A 68 8.83 -2.28 6.47
CA ALA A 68 8.30 -1.28 7.40
C ALA A 68 6.95 -0.72 6.92
N GLN A 69 6.80 -0.51 5.61
CA GLN A 69 5.55 -0.03 5.01
C GLN A 69 4.41 -1.05 5.19
N ILE A 70 4.68 -2.34 4.98
CA ILE A 70 3.66 -3.39 5.17
C ILE A 70 3.29 -3.54 6.65
N LYS A 71 4.28 -3.54 7.55
CA LYS A 71 4.02 -3.58 9.00
C LYS A 71 3.20 -2.39 9.48
N ALA A 72 3.39 -1.21 8.90
CA ALA A 72 2.59 -0.04 9.23
C ALA A 72 1.10 -0.24 8.91
N LEU A 73 0.79 -0.97 7.82
CA LEU A 73 -0.58 -1.33 7.47
C LEU A 73 -1.16 -2.40 8.39
N GLU A 74 -0.38 -3.44 8.73
CA GLU A 74 -0.81 -4.49 9.66
C GLU A 74 -1.13 -3.95 11.06
N GLY A 75 -0.47 -2.86 11.46
CA GLY A 75 -0.78 -2.14 12.69
C GLY A 75 -2.10 -1.36 12.67
N LEU A 76 -2.75 -1.20 11.50
CA LEU A 76 -4.12 -0.73 11.44
C LEU A 76 -5.04 -1.91 11.72
N ASN A 77 -5.70 -1.91 12.88
CA ASN A 77 -6.72 -2.91 13.24
C ASN A 77 -7.98 -2.74 12.35
N LEU A 78 -7.86 -3.10 11.08
CA LEU A 78 -8.92 -3.03 10.08
C LEU A 78 -9.60 -4.40 9.97
N ASP A 79 -10.92 -4.36 9.92
CA ASP A 79 -11.73 -5.53 9.60
C ASP A 79 -11.78 -5.69 8.07
N THR A 80 -10.79 -6.39 7.52
CA THR A 80 -10.68 -6.68 6.10
C THR A 80 -11.20 -8.08 5.80
N SER A 81 -11.91 -8.23 4.67
CA SER A 81 -12.47 -9.52 4.24
C SER A 81 -11.42 -10.61 3.98
N LYS A 82 -10.17 -10.23 3.73
CA LYS A 82 -9.00 -11.12 3.60
C LYS A 82 -7.89 -10.67 4.54
N PRO A 83 -7.03 -11.58 5.04
CA PRO A 83 -5.93 -11.23 5.93
C PRO A 83 -4.86 -10.35 5.29
N MET A 84 -4.41 -9.30 6.00
CA MET A 84 -3.36 -8.39 5.53
C MET A 84 -1.99 -9.05 5.30
N ILE A 85 -1.73 -10.21 5.90
CA ILE A 85 -0.51 -11.00 5.64
C ILE A 85 -0.35 -11.40 4.17
N LEU A 86 -1.43 -11.42 3.39
CA LEU A 86 -1.38 -11.67 1.95
C LEU A 86 -0.63 -10.57 1.18
N VAL A 87 -0.52 -9.35 1.74
CA VAL A 87 0.32 -8.29 1.17
C VAL A 87 1.81 -8.66 1.23
N ASP A 88 2.28 -9.37 2.27
CA ASP A 88 3.67 -9.88 2.30
C ASP A 88 3.90 -10.95 1.23
N LYS A 89 2.88 -11.76 0.90
CA LYS A 89 2.98 -12.71 -0.23
C LYS A 89 3.17 -11.97 -1.54
N LEU A 90 2.38 -10.91 -1.79
CA LEU A 90 2.55 -10.04 -2.96
C LEU A 90 3.96 -9.40 -3.00
N ARG A 91 4.51 -8.98 -1.85
CA ARG A 91 5.88 -8.45 -1.75
C ARG A 91 6.92 -9.46 -2.23
N ARG A 92 6.81 -10.72 -1.78
CA ARG A 92 7.71 -11.81 -2.16
C ARG A 92 7.58 -12.15 -3.65
N MET A 93 6.35 -12.21 -4.16
CA MET A 93 6.13 -12.41 -5.60
C MET A 93 6.75 -11.29 -6.42
N ARG A 94 6.51 -10.02 -6.08
CA ARG A 94 7.16 -8.87 -6.75
C ARG A 94 8.69 -8.96 -6.69
N HIS A 95 9.26 -9.40 -5.57
CA HIS A 95 10.71 -9.60 -5.46
C HIS A 95 11.19 -10.70 -6.43
N ASN A 96 10.48 -11.83 -6.51
CA ASN A 96 10.82 -12.92 -7.42
C ASN A 96 10.68 -12.53 -8.91
N ILE A 97 9.62 -11.81 -9.25
CA ILE A 97 9.39 -11.25 -10.59
C ILE A 97 10.56 -10.36 -10.99
N ASN A 98 10.96 -9.43 -10.11
CA ASN A 98 11.95 -8.41 -10.46
C ASN A 98 13.41 -8.88 -10.44
N TYR A 99 13.75 -9.88 -9.61
CA TYR A 99 15.15 -10.24 -9.36
C TYR A 99 15.50 -11.69 -9.69
N TYR A 100 14.53 -12.59 -9.81
CA TYR A 100 14.77 -14.02 -10.04
C TYR A 100 14.20 -14.55 -11.36
N GLY A 101 13.68 -13.67 -12.22
CA GLY A 101 13.12 -14.06 -13.52
C GLY A 101 11.86 -14.90 -13.42
N TYR A 102 11.15 -14.83 -12.28
CA TYR A 102 9.88 -15.52 -12.11
C TYR A 102 8.83 -14.94 -13.05
N ILE A 103 8.17 -15.81 -13.81
CA ILE A 103 7.08 -15.46 -14.73
C ILE A 103 5.77 -15.89 -14.06
N PRO A 104 4.98 -14.95 -13.54
CA PRO A 104 3.71 -15.28 -12.92
C PRO A 104 2.69 -15.67 -13.99
N SER A 105 1.78 -16.56 -13.62
CA SER A 105 0.67 -17.00 -14.44
C SER A 105 -0.53 -16.04 -14.37
N LYS A 106 -1.42 -16.16 -15.36
CA LYS A 106 -2.74 -15.53 -15.35
C LYS A 106 -3.51 -15.78 -14.05
N ILE A 107 -3.49 -17.01 -13.53
CA ILE A 107 -4.23 -17.40 -12.33
C ILE A 107 -3.72 -16.60 -11.11
N GLU A 108 -2.40 -16.44 -10.96
CA GLU A 108 -1.84 -15.65 -9.87
C GLU A 108 -2.19 -14.16 -9.98
N ALA A 109 -2.32 -13.65 -11.22
CA ALA A 109 -2.78 -12.28 -11.44
C ALA A 109 -4.27 -12.12 -11.07
N GLU A 110 -5.11 -13.10 -11.42
CA GLU A 110 -6.52 -13.13 -11.04
C GLU A 110 -6.69 -13.19 -9.50
N ASP A 111 -5.90 -14.03 -8.82
CA ASP A 111 -5.88 -14.12 -7.36
C ASP A 111 -5.47 -12.78 -6.72
N ALA A 112 -4.44 -12.12 -7.28
CA ALA A 112 -4.01 -10.81 -6.81
C ALA A 112 -5.11 -9.74 -7.00
N ILE A 113 -5.82 -9.77 -8.13
CA ILE A 113 -6.95 -8.89 -8.42
C ILE A 113 -8.10 -9.14 -7.45
N GLU A 114 -8.48 -10.41 -7.21
CA GLU A 114 -9.54 -10.76 -6.25
C GLU A 114 -9.19 -10.23 -4.85
N PHE A 115 -7.95 -10.49 -4.41
CA PHE A 115 -7.46 -9.99 -3.14
C PHE A 115 -7.54 -8.46 -3.06
N ALA A 116 -7.07 -7.74 -4.08
CA ALA A 116 -7.11 -6.28 -4.11
C ALA A 116 -8.55 -5.76 -4.02
N LYS A 117 -9.47 -6.31 -4.84
CA LYS A 117 -10.90 -5.93 -4.84
C LYS A 117 -11.57 -6.17 -3.48
N SER A 118 -11.14 -7.20 -2.77
CA SER A 118 -11.76 -7.59 -1.50
C SER A 118 -11.45 -6.62 -0.34
N CYS A 119 -10.29 -5.95 -0.36
CA CYS A 119 -9.80 -5.23 0.83
C CYS A 119 -9.18 -3.85 0.56
N PHE A 120 -8.72 -3.54 -0.65
CA PHE A 120 -7.92 -2.32 -0.90
C PHE A 120 -8.65 -1.04 -0.50
N ASP A 121 -9.92 -0.91 -0.86
CA ASP A 121 -10.71 0.28 -0.53
C ASP A 121 -10.88 0.46 0.98
N GLN A 122 -11.06 -0.63 1.73
CA GLN A 122 -11.15 -0.59 3.18
C GLN A 122 -9.83 -0.15 3.79
N VAL A 123 -8.71 -0.67 3.28
CA VAL A 123 -7.35 -0.29 3.70
C VAL A 123 -7.08 1.18 3.42
N ALA A 124 -7.36 1.66 2.20
CA ALA A 124 -7.15 3.05 1.82
C ALA A 124 -7.99 4.02 2.68
N LYS A 125 -9.26 3.68 2.96
CA LYS A 125 -10.12 4.44 3.88
C LYS A 125 -9.57 4.44 5.31
N GLY A 126 -9.11 3.29 5.79
CA GLY A 126 -8.49 3.15 7.11
C GLY A 126 -7.26 4.02 7.27
N VAL A 127 -6.36 4.00 6.28
CA VAL A 127 -5.15 4.82 6.24
C VAL A 127 -5.49 6.31 6.23
N LYS A 128 -6.44 6.73 5.39
CA LYS A 128 -6.90 8.12 5.34
C LYS A 128 -7.46 8.58 6.69
N LYS A 129 -8.32 7.76 7.32
CA LYS A 129 -8.90 8.05 8.64
C LYS A 129 -7.81 8.19 9.72
N GLU A 130 -6.81 7.32 9.73
CA GLU A 130 -5.69 7.39 10.67
C GLU A 130 -4.92 8.72 10.52
N ILE A 131 -4.64 9.14 9.28
CA ILE A 131 -3.91 10.39 9.00
C ILE A 131 -4.72 11.63 9.39
N ASP A 132 -6.02 11.61 9.14
CA ASP A 132 -6.94 12.71 9.46
C ASP A 132 -7.21 12.81 10.98
N SER A 133 -7.38 11.68 11.67
CA SER A 133 -7.71 11.65 13.11
C SER A 133 -6.60 12.20 14.01
N LYS A 134 -5.34 12.06 13.61
CA LYS A 134 -4.20 12.58 14.39
C LYS A 134 -4.00 14.08 14.23
N ARG A 135 -4.92 14.83 13.60
CA ARG A 135 -4.79 16.28 13.37
C ARG A 135 -4.72 17.00 14.72
N PRO A 136 -3.63 17.75 15.02
CA PRO A 136 -3.68 18.65 16.15
C PRO A 136 -4.82 19.63 15.87
N GLU A 137 -5.80 19.71 16.78
CA GLU A 137 -6.81 20.75 16.73
C GLU A 137 -6.10 22.08 16.54
N LYS A 138 -6.59 22.89 15.60
CA LYS A 138 -6.13 24.28 15.47
C LYS A 138 -6.30 24.90 16.85
N ARG A 139 -5.20 25.11 17.57
CA ARG A 139 -5.17 26.07 18.68
C ARG A 139 -5.45 27.41 18.05
N PHE A 140 -6.73 27.79 18.01
CA PHE A 140 -7.11 29.17 17.73
C PHE A 140 -6.47 29.99 18.85
N ALA A 141 -5.41 30.72 18.50
CA ALA A 141 -4.92 31.79 19.34
C ALA A 141 -6.08 32.78 19.51
N LYS A 142 -6.54 32.92 20.75
CA LYS A 142 -7.43 34.03 21.15
C LYS A 142 -6.65 35.33 21.10
#